data_AF-A0AA90UDE3-F1
#
_entry.id   AF-A0AA90UDE3-F1
#
_cell.length_a   1.000
_cell.length_b   1.000
_cell.length_c   1.000
_cell.angle_alpha   90.00
_cell.angle_beta   90.00
_cell.angle_gamma   90.00
#
_symmetry.space_group_name_H-M   'P 1'
#
loop_
_entity.id
_entity.type
_entity.pdbx_description
1 polymer ?
#
loop_
_entity_poly.entity_id
_entity_poly.type
_entity_poly.pdbx_seq_one_letter_code
_entity_poly.pdbx_strand_id
1 'polypeptide(L)'
;MNKADLHSSLLFLMLKLEEAKNNPMIDKNFIVALSEVLRYFRDNGELKKAYEIQKDSLANMANSPWVKLVMGMLTSKMQADKVDAELPDVDALVKESTSDEYIEKKIKDILGE
;
A
#
# COMPACT_ATOMS: atom_id res chain seq x y z
N MET A 1 -8.57 -10.15 19.37
CA MET A 1 -8.76 -9.46 18.07
C MET A 1 -8.78 -10.52 16.98
N ASN A 2 -9.65 -10.42 15.98
CA ASN A 2 -9.65 -11.36 14.86
C ASN A 2 -8.47 -11.02 13.91
N LYS A 3 -8.13 -11.91 12.96
CA LYS A 3 -6.98 -11.67 12.06
C LYS A 3 -7.18 -10.49 11.12
N ALA A 4 -8.40 -10.26 10.63
CA ALA A 4 -8.69 -9.15 9.72
C ALA A 4 -8.50 -7.79 10.40
N ASP A 5 -8.98 -7.66 11.64
CA ASP A 5 -8.80 -6.48 12.48
C ASP A 5 -7.31 -6.27 12.78
N LEU A 6 -6.56 -7.35 13.07
CA LEU A 6 -5.12 -7.29 13.28
C LEU A 6 -4.42 -6.72 12.05
N HIS A 7 -4.61 -7.34 10.88
CA HIS A 7 -3.95 -6.93 9.65
C HIS A 7 -4.30 -5.50 9.24
N SER A 8 -5.57 -5.11 9.35
CA SER A 8 -6.00 -3.73 9.10
C SER A 8 -5.34 -2.74 10.06
N SER A 9 -5.25 -3.10 11.34
CA SER A 9 -4.56 -2.28 12.35
C SER A 9 -3.07 -2.15 12.05
N LEU A 10 -2.40 -3.23 11.64
CA LEU A 10 -0.98 -3.21 11.31
C LEU A 10 -0.70 -2.27 10.13
N LEU A 11 -1.51 -2.33 9.06
CA LEU A 11 -1.38 -1.42 7.92
C LEU A 11 -1.62 0.04 8.33
N PHE A 12 -2.63 0.29 9.17
CA PHE A 12 -2.89 1.63 9.71
C PHE A 12 -1.71 2.16 10.54
N LEU A 13 -1.12 1.32 11.39
CA LEU A 13 0.03 1.68 12.21
C LEU A 13 1.28 1.97 11.36
N MET A 14 1.50 1.23 10.27
CA MET A 14 2.57 1.55 9.30
C MET A 14 2.40 2.95 8.69
N LEU A 15 1.17 3.31 8.29
CA LEU A 15 0.86 4.66 7.79
C LEU A 15 1.14 5.72 8.85
N LYS A 16 0.73 5.48 10.11
CA LYS A 16 1.00 6.41 11.21
C LYS A 16 2.47 6.56 11.54
N LEU A 17 3.25 5.49 11.43
CA LEU A 17 4.69 5.58 11.60
C LEU A 17 5.35 6.40 10.49
N GLU A 18 4.95 6.18 9.24
CA GLU A 18 5.43 6.94 8.08
C GLU A 18 5.10 8.43 8.20
N GLU A 19 3.86 8.78 8.56
CA GLU A 19 3.46 10.16 8.86
C GLU A 19 4.29 10.77 10.00
N ALA A 20 4.48 10.02 11.08
CA ALA A 20 5.23 10.47 12.25
C ALA A 20 6.71 10.73 11.94
N LYS A 21 7.36 9.85 11.17
CA LYS A 21 8.77 9.99 10.78
C LYS A 21 9.03 11.22 9.92
N ASN A 22 8.05 11.63 9.12
CA ASN A 22 8.12 12.82 8.28
C ASN A 22 7.73 14.12 9.00
N ASN A 23 7.33 14.06 10.28
CA ASN A 23 6.89 15.21 11.05
C ASN A 23 7.89 15.57 12.18
N PRO A 24 8.59 16.72 12.09
CA PRO A 24 9.58 17.10 13.10
C PRO A 24 9.00 17.46 14.47
N MET A 25 7.68 17.66 14.58
CA MET A 25 7.00 18.00 15.84
C MET A 25 6.53 16.79 16.64
N ILE A 26 6.60 15.58 16.08
CA ILE A 26 6.15 14.36 16.78
C ILE A 26 7.18 13.92 17.81
N ASP A 27 6.67 13.39 18.94
CA ASP A 27 7.50 12.80 19.99
C ASP A 27 8.32 11.61 19.44
N LYS A 28 9.65 11.70 19.57
CA LYS A 28 10.58 10.65 19.16
C LYS A 28 10.33 9.35 19.90
N ASN A 29 9.86 9.40 21.15
CA ASN A 29 9.53 8.20 21.93
C ASN A 29 8.33 7.47 21.32
N PHE A 30 7.36 8.20 20.77
CA PHE A 30 6.24 7.59 20.05
C PHE A 30 6.71 6.84 18.80
N ILE A 31 7.62 7.44 18.02
CA ILE A 31 8.21 6.81 16.84
C ILE A 31 8.94 5.51 17.22
N VAL A 32 9.73 5.53 18.29
CA VAL A 32 10.45 4.34 18.78
C VAL A 32 9.48 3.25 19.21
N ALA A 33 8.53 3.56 20.10
CA ALA A 33 7.57 2.58 20.61
C ALA A 33 6.72 1.96 19.48
N LEU A 34 6.26 2.79 18.54
CA LEU A 34 5.50 2.30 17.39
C LEU A 34 6.35 1.42 16.47
N SER A 35 7.62 1.78 16.24
CA SER A 35 8.56 0.97 15.47
C SER A 35 8.81 -0.39 16.11
N GLU A 36 8.93 -0.46 17.44
CA GLU A 36 9.13 -1.73 18.17
C GLU A 36 7.94 -2.68 18.02
N VAL A 37 6.72 -2.16 18.18
CA VAL A 37 5.48 -2.95 17.97
C VAL A 37 5.44 -3.50 16.54
N LEU A 38 5.71 -2.65 15.55
CA LEU A 38 5.68 -3.06 14.15
C LEU A 38 6.80 -4.05 13.80
N ARG A 39 8.00 -3.92 14.38
CA ARG A 39 9.09 -4.89 14.23
C ARG A 39 8.73 -6.25 14.81
N TYR A 40 8.08 -6.30 15.98
CA TYR A 40 7.57 -7.56 16.53
C TYR A 40 6.65 -8.30 15.54
N PHE A 41 5.73 -7.57 14.88
CA PHE A 41 4.83 -8.15 13.88
C PHE A 41 5.49 -8.40 12.51
N ARG A 42 6.57 -7.68 12.18
CA ARG A 42 7.43 -8.02 11.04
C ARG A 42 8.10 -9.37 11.28
N ASP A 43 8.75 -9.52 12.42
CA ASP A 43 9.59 -10.68 12.74
C ASP A 43 8.77 -11.97 12.89
N ASN A 44 7.50 -11.87 13.30
CA ASN A 44 6.58 -13.01 13.35
C ASN A 44 5.80 -13.25 12.03
N GLY A 45 6.03 -12.41 11.00
CA GLY A 45 5.45 -12.54 9.67
C GLY A 45 4.01 -12.06 9.50
N GLU A 46 3.34 -11.58 10.56
CA GLU A 46 1.96 -11.06 10.44
C GLU A 46 1.90 -9.72 9.69
N LEU A 47 2.95 -8.91 9.75
CA LEU A 47 3.02 -7.67 8.97
C LEU A 47 3.10 -7.95 7.47
N LYS A 48 3.92 -8.93 7.05
CA LYS A 48 4.01 -9.35 5.63
C LYS A 48 2.66 -9.89 5.13
N LYS A 49 2.00 -10.75 5.92
CA LYS A 49 0.65 -11.25 5.59
C LYS A 49 -0.38 -10.14 5.45
N ALA A 50 -0.30 -9.10 6.30
CA ALA A 50 -1.22 -7.96 6.20
C ALA A 50 -1.10 -7.26 4.84
N TYR A 51 0.13 -7.06 4.36
CA TYR A 51 0.39 -6.52 3.02
C TYR A 51 0.00 -7.49 1.89
N GLU A 52 0.23 -8.80 2.04
CA GLU A 52 -0.21 -9.82 1.06
C GLU A 52 -1.74 -9.85 0.90
N ILE A 53 -2.48 -9.71 2.00
CA ILE A 53 -3.95 -9.63 1.94
C ILE A 53 -4.42 -8.33 1.29
N GLN A 54 -3.75 -7.21 1.58
CA GLN A 54 -4.02 -5.93 0.91
C GLN A 54 -3.72 -6.03 -0.59
N LYS A 55 -2.61 -6.66 -0.95
CA LYS A 55 -2.19 -6.96 -2.32
C LYS A 55 -3.25 -7.77 -3.06
N ASP A 56 -3.72 -8.87 -2.49
CA ASP A 56 -4.76 -9.70 -3.09
C ASP A 56 -6.07 -8.92 -3.26
N SER A 57 -6.41 -8.06 -2.31
CA SER A 57 -7.56 -7.16 -2.42
C SER A 57 -7.41 -6.16 -3.57
N LEU A 58 -6.23 -5.55 -3.74
CA LEU A 58 -5.94 -4.61 -4.83
C LEU A 58 -5.89 -5.29 -6.19
N ALA A 59 -5.31 -6.50 -6.28
CA ALA A 59 -5.29 -7.29 -7.51
C ALA A 59 -6.71 -7.72 -7.91
N ASN A 60 -7.54 -8.11 -6.95
CA ASN A 60 -8.96 -8.41 -7.19
C ASN A 60 -9.73 -7.16 -7.63
N MET A 61 -9.40 -5.99 -7.09
CA MET A 61 -10.00 -4.71 -7.48
C MET A 61 -9.56 -4.29 -8.89
N ALA A 62 -8.28 -4.43 -9.26
CA ALA A 62 -7.78 -4.11 -10.60
C ALA A 62 -8.43 -4.99 -11.68
N ASN A 63 -8.65 -6.27 -11.36
CA ASN A 63 -9.39 -7.19 -12.23
C ASN A 63 -10.92 -6.97 -12.21
N SER A 64 -11.42 -6.03 -11.41
CA SER A 64 -12.85 -5.77 -11.28
C SER A 64 -13.43 -5.11 -12.53
N PRO A 65 -14.66 -5.47 -12.93
CA PRO A 65 -15.39 -4.78 -13.98
C PRO A 65 -15.49 -3.25 -13.79
N TRP A 66 -15.45 -2.77 -12.55
CA TRP A 66 -15.50 -1.33 -12.25
C TRP A 66 -14.26 -0.57 -12.74
N VAL A 67 -13.05 -1.13 -12.58
CA VAL A 67 -11.80 -0.50 -13.04
C VAL A 67 -11.77 -0.43 -14.56
N LYS A 68 -12.24 -1.49 -15.24
CA LYS A 68 -12.39 -1.48 -16.71
C LYS A 68 -13.36 -0.41 -17.20
N LEU A 69 -14.46 -0.17 -16.49
CA LEU A 69 -15.41 0.89 -16.84
C LEU A 69 -14.82 2.29 -16.66
N VAL A 70 -14.08 2.53 -15.56
CA VAL A 70 -13.41 3.82 -15.30
C VAL A 70 -12.34 4.08 -16.35
N MET A 71 -11.50 3.09 -16.67
CA MET A 71 -10.48 3.20 -17.72
C MET A 71 -11.11 3.41 -19.10
N GLY A 72 -12.20 2.72 -19.42
CA GLY A 72 -12.96 2.92 -20.67
C GLY A 72 -13.52 4.35 -20.77
N MET A 73 -14.03 4.90 -19.67
CA MET A 73 -14.53 6.28 -19.62
C MET A 73 -13.40 7.31 -19.79
N LEU A 74 -12.25 7.10 -19.15
CA LEU A 74 -11.07 7.96 -19.30
C LEU A 74 -10.52 7.92 -20.73
N THR A 75 -10.41 6.73 -21.31
CA THR A 75 -9.98 6.53 -22.71
C THR A 75 -10.89 7.27 -23.67
N SER A 76 -12.22 7.14 -23.50
CA SER A 76 -13.21 7.83 -24.32
C SER A 76 -13.08 9.35 -24.22
N LYS A 77 -12.81 9.89 -23.02
CA LYS A 77 -12.59 11.33 -22.82
C LYS A 77 -11.29 11.83 -23.44
N MET A 78 -10.19 11.08 -23.31
CA MET A 78 -8.90 11.46 -23.90
C MET A 78 -8.93 11.43 -25.43
N GLN A 79 -9.63 10.45 -26.02
CA GLN A 79 -9.92 10.43 -27.46
C GLN A 79 -10.78 11.63 -27.91
N ALA A 80 -11.76 12.03 -27.11
CA ALA A 80 -12.60 13.20 -27.40
C ALA A 80 -11.81 14.51 -27.31
N ASP A 81 -10.90 14.64 -26.34
CA ASP A 81 -10.11 15.84 -26.10
C ASP A 81 -8.80 15.92 -26.93
N LYS A 82 -8.55 14.95 -27.82
CA LYS A 82 -7.32 14.84 -28.65
C LYS A 82 -6.03 14.92 -27.84
N VAL A 83 -6.07 14.46 -26.60
CA VAL A 83 -4.88 14.41 -25.73
C VAL A 83 -4.12 13.14 -26.08
N ASP A 84 -3.05 13.29 -26.85
CA ASP A 84 -2.14 12.20 -27.24
C ASP A 84 -1.19 11.87 -26.07
N ALA A 85 -1.76 11.44 -24.96
CA ALA A 85 -1.03 10.93 -23.81
C ALA A 85 -1.36 9.45 -23.67
N GLU A 86 -0.33 8.60 -23.74
CA GLU A 86 -0.47 7.19 -23.36
C GLU A 86 -1.02 7.12 -21.93
N LEU A 87 -2.14 6.42 -21.78
CA LEU A 87 -2.66 6.11 -20.46
C LEU A 87 -1.59 5.32 -19.71
N PRO A 88 -1.30 5.67 -18.44
CA PRO A 88 -0.40 4.87 -17.64
C PRO A 88 -0.92 3.43 -17.60
N ASP A 89 -0.02 2.47 -17.79
CA ASP A 89 -0.35 1.05 -17.70
C ASP A 89 -0.71 0.72 -16.24
N VAL A 90 -2.01 0.82 -15.94
CA VAL A 90 -2.57 0.59 -14.61
C VAL A 90 -2.30 -0.83 -14.17
N ASP A 91 -2.27 -1.81 -15.07
CA ASP A 91 -1.97 -3.19 -14.74
C ASP A 91 -0.50 -3.36 -14.36
N ALA A 92 0.42 -2.71 -15.07
CA ALA A 92 1.84 -2.68 -14.71
C ALA A 92 2.08 -1.97 -13.37
N LEU A 93 1.43 -0.81 -13.13
CA LEU A 93 1.53 -0.07 -11.87
C LEU A 93 0.96 -0.85 -10.70
N VAL A 94 -0.18 -1.51 -10.87
CA VAL A 94 -0.76 -2.39 -9.84
C VAL A 94 0.18 -3.55 -9.60
N LYS A 95 0.72 -4.18 -10.64
CA LYS A 95 1.63 -5.33 -10.51
C LYS A 95 2.94 -4.97 -9.80
N GLU A 96 3.51 -3.82 -10.10
CA GLU A 96 4.69 -3.31 -9.40
C GLU A 96 4.38 -3.06 -7.92
N SER A 97 3.28 -2.34 -7.64
CA SER A 97 2.80 -2.00 -6.30
C SER A 97 2.31 -3.19 -5.48
N THR A 98 2.12 -4.36 -6.11
CA THR A 98 1.68 -5.61 -5.50
C THR A 98 2.78 -6.67 -5.47
N SER A 99 4.00 -6.36 -5.92
CA SER A 99 5.11 -7.31 -5.87
C SER A 99 5.56 -7.58 -4.43
N ASP A 100 6.03 -8.80 -4.15
CA ASP A 100 6.55 -9.14 -2.83
C ASP A 100 7.80 -8.31 -2.51
N GLU A 101 8.61 -8.01 -3.54
CA GLU A 101 9.73 -7.07 -3.47
C GLU A 101 9.30 -5.67 -3.04
N TYR A 102 8.18 -5.15 -3.57
CA TYR A 102 7.63 -3.87 -3.16
C TYR A 102 7.19 -3.89 -1.69
N ILE A 103 6.53 -4.97 -1.24
CA ILE A 103 6.11 -5.13 0.15
C ILE A 103 7.32 -5.14 1.08
N GLU A 104 8.34 -5.95 0.77
CA GLU A 104 9.55 -6.05 1.58
C GLU A 104 10.30 -4.71 1.63
N LYS A 105 10.42 -4.03 0.48
CA LYS A 105 11.01 -2.70 0.40
C LYS A 105 10.22 -1.69 1.23
N LYS A 106 8.89 -1.65 1.13
CA LYS A 106 8.04 -0.71 1.88
C LYS A 106 8.16 -0.91 3.39
N ILE A 107 8.16 -2.17 3.85
CA ILE A 107 8.36 -2.50 5.26
C ILE A 107 9.75 -2.02 5.73
N LYS A 108 10.79 -2.27 4.94
CA LYS A 108 12.16 -1.87 5.24
C LYS A 108 12.35 -0.35 5.28
N ASP A 109 11.83 0.36 4.28
CA ASP A 109 11.92 1.81 4.18
C ASP A 109 11.25 2.49 5.38
N ILE A 110 10.11 1.96 5.84
CA ILE A 110 9.37 2.53 6.98
C ILE A 110 9.97 2.13 8.32
N LEU A 111 10.41 0.88 8.53
CA LEU A 111 10.88 0.44 9.85
C LEU A 111 12.38 0.65 10.08
N GLY A 112 13.17 0.75 9.02
CA GLY A 112 14.62 0.72 9.09
C GLY A 112 15.14 -0.67 9.47
N GLU A 113 16.11 -1.13 8.69
CA GLU A 113 16.66 -2.50 8.59
C GLU A 113 15.76 -3.53 7.88
#